data_AF-A0A117M0Z1-F1
#
_entry.id   AF-A0A117M0Z1-F1
#
_cell.length_a   1.000
_cell.length_b   1.000
_cell.length_c   1.000
_cell.angle_alpha   90.00
_cell.angle_beta   90.00
_cell.angle_gamma   90.00
#
_symmetry.space_group_name_H-M   'P 1'
#
loop_
_entity.id
_entity.type
_entity.pdbx_description
1 polymer ?
#
loop_
_entity_poly.entity_id
_entity_poly.type
_entity_poly.pdbx_seq_one_letter_code
_entity_poly.pdbx_strand_id
1 'polypeptide(L)'
;MKQIKRTKITDALQLTSLGEEINVKGWVRTRRGNKNVGFVALNDGSTINNIQIVIDIAQFGEEFLKPITTGACINVNGRLVESQGVGQTVEIQATEIEIYGPADPATYPLQKKGHSLEFLREIAHLRPRTNTFGAIFRMRHHMSYAIHKFFNDRGFYYFHTPIITASDAEGAGSMFSVTTLDTANPPRDKEGKVDYTQDFFGMQTNLTVSGQLEGELGAMALGAIYTFGPTFRAENSNTPRHLAEFWMIEPEMAFYDIHDNMDLAEDFLKYLISYALEHCSEDIAFLTKMYDNELLDRLKFVVENDFVRLTYTEGVKILE
;
A
#
# COMPACT_ATOMS: atom_id res chain seq x y z
N MET A 1 25.41 -24.83 1.32
CA MET A 1 24.26 -24.42 2.14
C MET A 1 23.19 -25.49 2.06
N LYS A 2 22.70 -25.99 3.21
CA LYS A 2 21.65 -27.01 3.32
C LYS A 2 20.32 -26.47 2.74
N GLN A 3 19.60 -27.30 1.99
CA GLN A 3 18.30 -26.94 1.42
C GLN A 3 17.22 -27.05 2.50
N ILE A 4 16.74 -25.91 2.98
CA ILE A 4 15.65 -25.79 3.97
C ILE A 4 14.58 -24.87 3.37
N LYS A 5 13.31 -25.24 3.51
CA LYS A 5 12.20 -24.41 3.02
C LYS A 5 12.22 -23.07 3.76
N ARG A 6 12.13 -21.98 3.00
CA ARG A 6 12.06 -20.63 3.57
C ARG A 6 10.85 -20.50 4.50
N THR A 7 11.09 -19.92 5.67
CA THR A 7 10.08 -19.42 6.60
C THR A 7 10.03 -17.89 6.46
N LYS A 8 8.84 -17.28 6.34
CA LYS A 8 8.73 -15.82 6.32
C LYS A 8 9.04 -15.29 7.72
N ILE A 9 9.52 -14.06 7.80
CA ILE A 9 9.86 -13.46 9.10
C ILE A 9 8.62 -13.33 10.01
N THR A 10 7.46 -12.95 9.47
CA THR A 10 6.22 -12.90 10.25
C THR A 10 5.86 -14.25 10.87
N ASP A 11 6.10 -15.36 10.16
CA ASP A 11 5.81 -16.71 10.65
C ASP A 11 6.87 -17.12 11.69
N ALA A 12 8.14 -16.85 11.41
CA ALA A 12 9.26 -17.20 12.29
C ALA A 12 9.16 -16.52 13.67
N LEU A 13 8.66 -15.28 13.74
CA LEU A 13 8.45 -14.55 14.99
C LEU A 13 7.34 -15.15 15.87
N GLN A 14 6.44 -15.96 15.28
CA GLN A 14 5.33 -16.61 15.98
C GLN A 14 5.63 -18.06 16.37
N LEU A 15 6.75 -18.62 15.91
CA LEU A 15 7.12 -20.00 16.21
C LEU A 15 7.47 -20.18 17.69
N THR A 16 6.88 -21.20 18.30
CA THR A 16 7.18 -21.62 19.68
C THR A 16 8.06 -22.87 19.75
N SER A 17 8.25 -23.58 18.62
CA SER A 17 9.14 -24.75 18.52
C SER A 17 10.60 -24.32 18.42
N LEU A 18 11.25 -24.16 19.58
CA LEU A 18 12.66 -23.77 19.65
C LEU A 18 13.59 -24.95 19.33
N GLY A 19 14.80 -24.63 18.84
CA GLY A 19 15.87 -25.59 18.54
C GLY A 19 15.84 -26.14 17.12
N GLU A 20 14.79 -25.86 16.35
CA GLU A 20 14.67 -26.24 14.94
C GLU A 20 15.60 -25.38 14.07
N GLU A 21 16.13 -25.99 13.01
CA GLU A 21 16.90 -25.28 12.00
C GLU A 21 15.95 -24.76 10.93
N ILE A 22 15.91 -23.44 10.76
CA ILE A 22 15.02 -22.77 9.82
C ILE A 22 15.83 -21.96 8.80
N ASN A 23 15.17 -21.63 7.70
CA ASN A 23 15.73 -20.76 6.67
C ASN A 23 14.97 -19.44 6.62
N VAL A 24 15.68 -18.32 6.74
CA VAL A 24 15.13 -16.98 6.53
C VAL A 24 15.92 -16.23 5.46
N LYS A 25 15.22 -15.40 4.70
CA LYS A 25 15.77 -14.63 3.59
C LYS A 25 15.21 -13.23 3.64
N GLY A 26 16.05 -12.22 3.42
CA GLY A 26 15.61 -10.83 3.47
C GLY A 26 16.73 -9.82 3.25
N TRP A 27 16.42 -8.57 3.56
CA TRP A 27 17.34 -7.45 3.47
C TRP A 27 17.76 -6.97 4.86
N VAL A 28 19.05 -6.70 5.00
CA VAL A 28 19.65 -6.21 6.24
C VAL A 28 19.14 -4.80 6.52
N ARG A 29 18.47 -4.61 7.66
CA ARG A 29 18.05 -3.30 8.17
C ARG A 29 19.20 -2.61 8.88
N THR A 30 19.86 -3.34 9.75
CA THR A 30 21.02 -2.86 10.49
C THR A 30 21.93 -4.03 10.82
N ARG A 31 23.23 -3.78 10.87
CA ARG A 31 24.20 -4.67 11.49
C ARG A 31 24.90 -3.93 12.63
N ARG A 32 25.05 -4.59 13.77
CA ARG A 32 25.79 -4.13 14.95
C ARG A 32 26.56 -5.31 15.53
N GLY A 33 27.52 -5.07 16.42
CA GLY A 33 28.28 -6.15 17.03
C GLY A 33 29.61 -5.68 17.61
N ASN A 34 30.36 -6.62 18.17
CA ASN A 34 31.73 -6.44 18.62
C ASN A 34 32.65 -7.37 17.81
N LYS A 35 33.86 -7.65 18.30
CA LYS A 35 34.83 -8.52 17.61
C LYS A 35 34.47 -10.02 17.64
N ASN A 36 33.57 -10.43 18.53
CA ASN A 36 33.21 -11.84 18.74
C ASN A 36 31.85 -12.18 18.13
N VAL A 37 30.86 -11.30 18.31
CA VAL A 37 29.47 -11.54 17.90
C VAL A 37 28.93 -10.37 17.08
N GLY A 38 28.29 -10.72 15.97
CA GLY A 38 27.50 -9.82 15.12
C GLY A 38 26.00 -10.04 15.30
N PHE A 39 25.23 -8.97 15.21
CA PHE A 39 23.77 -8.96 15.21
C PHE A 39 23.28 -8.27 13.94
N VAL A 40 22.51 -9.00 13.15
CA VAL A 40 21.84 -8.48 11.95
C VAL A 40 20.35 -8.44 12.21
N ALA A 41 19.76 -7.25 12.08
CA ALA A 41 18.31 -7.12 11.99
C ALA A 41 17.91 -7.38 10.53
N LEU A 42 17.22 -8.48 10.28
CA LEU A 42 16.78 -8.90 8.95
C LEU A 42 15.28 -8.63 8.79
N ASN A 43 14.86 -8.16 7.62
CA ASN A 43 13.45 -7.94 7.28
C ASN A 43 13.18 -8.38 5.84
N ASP A 44 11.99 -8.92 5.60
CA ASP A 44 11.58 -9.45 4.30
C ASP A 44 10.29 -8.80 3.78
N GLY A 45 9.82 -7.74 4.47
CA GLY A 45 8.60 -7.00 4.15
C GLY A 45 7.31 -7.65 4.66
N SER A 46 7.32 -8.90 5.14
CA SER A 46 6.11 -9.60 5.59
C SER A 46 5.46 -9.00 6.84
N THR A 47 6.25 -8.32 7.67
CA THR A 47 5.83 -7.57 8.86
C THR A 47 6.73 -6.34 9.00
N ILE A 48 6.34 -5.40 9.86
CA ILE A 48 7.19 -4.30 10.28
C ILE A 48 8.37 -4.76 11.14
N ASN A 49 8.21 -5.89 11.83
CA ASN A 49 9.20 -6.41 12.76
C ASN A 49 10.38 -7.05 12.04
N ASN A 50 11.55 -7.00 12.68
CA ASN A 50 12.75 -7.64 12.19
C ASN A 50 13.00 -8.93 12.97
N ILE A 51 13.59 -9.93 12.33
CA ILE A 51 14.18 -11.06 13.06
C ILE A 51 15.65 -10.78 13.30
N GLN A 52 16.12 -11.04 14.52
CA GLN A 52 17.53 -10.92 14.86
C GLN A 52 18.28 -12.17 14.42
N ILE A 53 19.33 -11.98 13.63
CA ILE A 53 20.32 -13.01 13.30
C ILE A 53 21.56 -12.76 14.15
N VAL A 54 21.97 -13.77 14.91
CA VAL A 54 23.20 -13.78 15.70
C VAL A 54 24.27 -14.51 14.90
N ILE A 55 25.43 -13.87 14.74
CA ILE A 55 26.53 -14.33 13.91
C ILE A 55 27.77 -14.47 14.80
N ASP A 56 28.34 -15.68 14.86
CA ASP A 56 29.67 -15.89 15.42
C ASP A 56 30.73 -15.44 14.40
N ILE A 57 31.49 -14.39 14.73
CA ILE A 57 32.47 -13.81 13.82
C ILE A 57 33.65 -14.77 13.59
N ALA A 58 34.02 -15.56 14.60
CA ALA A 58 35.11 -16.53 14.48
C ALA A 58 34.73 -17.67 13.52
N GLN A 59 33.45 -18.04 13.47
CA GLN A 59 32.95 -19.08 12.56
C GLN A 59 32.97 -18.64 11.09
N PHE A 60 32.50 -17.42 10.79
CA PHE A 60 32.32 -16.97 9.40
C PHE A 60 33.50 -16.16 8.84
N GLY A 61 34.30 -15.53 9.70
CA GLY A 61 35.41 -14.66 9.32
C GLY A 61 34.98 -13.22 8.95
N GLU A 62 35.77 -12.24 9.36
CA GLU A 62 35.44 -10.81 9.18
C GLU A 62 35.33 -10.40 7.70
N GLU A 63 36.22 -10.90 6.84
CA GLU A 63 36.24 -10.54 5.41
C GLU A 63 34.98 -11.02 4.67
N PHE A 64 34.50 -12.23 4.97
CA PHE A 64 33.25 -12.74 4.38
C PHE A 64 32.05 -11.92 4.84
N LEU A 65 32.04 -11.48 6.10
CA LEU A 65 30.92 -10.72 6.64
C LEU A 65 30.94 -9.25 6.19
N LYS A 66 32.08 -8.69 5.77
CA LYS A 66 32.23 -7.27 5.38
C LYS A 66 31.17 -6.75 4.40
N PRO A 67 30.72 -7.49 3.37
CA PRO A 67 29.68 -7.03 2.44
C PRO A 67 28.25 -7.06 3.01
N ILE A 68 28.04 -7.61 4.21
CA ILE A 68 26.74 -7.63 4.90
C ILE A 68 26.54 -6.28 5.59
N THR A 69 26.03 -5.33 4.83
CA THR A 69 25.76 -3.93 5.19
C THR A 69 24.26 -3.64 5.10
N THR A 70 23.82 -2.45 5.52
CA THR A 70 22.42 -2.00 5.35
C THR A 70 22.01 -2.09 3.88
N GLY A 71 20.90 -2.80 3.61
CA GLY A 71 20.39 -3.03 2.26
C GLY A 71 20.90 -4.31 1.58
N ALA A 72 21.89 -5.00 2.15
CA ALA A 72 22.38 -6.26 1.61
C ALA A 72 21.29 -7.35 1.67
N CYS A 73 21.22 -8.19 0.64
CA CYS A 73 20.29 -9.31 0.54
C CYS A 73 21.01 -10.60 0.96
N ILE A 74 20.49 -11.27 1.99
CA ILE A 74 21.09 -12.47 2.54
C ILE A 74 20.08 -13.60 2.71
N ASN A 75 20.61 -14.81 2.62
CA ASN A 75 19.97 -16.08 2.93
C ASN A 75 20.67 -16.68 4.15
N VAL A 76 19.91 -17.05 5.18
CA VAL A 76 20.45 -17.55 6.45
C VAL A 76 19.76 -18.85 6.82
N ASN A 77 20.56 -19.90 7.00
CA ASN A 77 20.17 -21.07 7.78
C ASN A 77 20.64 -20.85 9.20
N GLY A 78 19.81 -21.22 10.16
CA GLY A 78 20.20 -21.13 11.56
C GLY A 78 19.18 -21.75 12.49
N ARG A 79 19.61 -21.92 13.74
CA ARG A 79 18.76 -22.48 14.79
C ARG A 79 17.91 -21.38 15.41
N LEU A 80 16.59 -21.57 15.43
CA LEU A 80 15.68 -20.70 16.16
C LEU A 80 15.84 -20.95 17.66
N VAL A 81 16.10 -19.89 18.43
CA VAL A 81 16.28 -19.95 19.88
C VAL A 81 15.52 -18.82 20.56
N GLU A 82 15.28 -18.96 21.86
CA GLU A 82 14.75 -17.86 22.68
C GLU A 82 15.77 -16.72 22.70
N SER A 83 15.31 -15.50 22.40
CA SER A 83 16.19 -14.34 22.43
C SER A 83 16.49 -13.93 23.87
N GLN A 84 17.75 -13.61 24.12
CA GLN A 84 18.19 -13.02 25.39
C GLN A 84 18.03 -11.48 25.39
N GLY A 85 17.57 -10.89 24.29
CA GLY A 85 17.45 -9.45 24.10
C GLY A 85 16.06 -8.90 24.41
N VAL A 86 16.00 -7.66 24.90
CA VAL A 86 14.74 -6.96 25.17
C VAL A 86 14.04 -6.60 23.86
N GLY A 87 12.75 -6.94 23.74
CA GLY A 87 11.91 -6.53 22.62
C GLY A 87 11.78 -7.56 21.48
N GLN A 88 12.34 -8.75 21.63
CA GLN A 88 12.07 -9.89 20.75
C GLN A 88 11.95 -11.19 21.56
N THR A 89 11.09 -12.09 21.13
CA THR A 89 10.88 -13.40 21.79
C THR A 89 11.86 -14.45 21.30
N VAL A 90 12.24 -14.36 20.02
CA VAL A 90 13.09 -15.35 19.34
C VAL A 90 14.19 -14.68 18.51
N GLU A 91 15.28 -15.40 18.30
CA GLU A 91 16.38 -15.04 17.41
C GLU A 91 16.94 -16.27 16.70
N ILE A 92 17.74 -16.04 15.65
CA ILE A 92 18.34 -17.12 14.85
C ILE A 92 19.85 -17.12 15.05
N GLN A 93 20.38 -18.21 15.57
CA GLN A 93 21.83 -18.47 15.62
C GLN A 93 22.27 -18.99 14.25
N ALA A 94 22.98 -18.16 13.47
CA ALA A 94 23.34 -18.47 12.09
C ALA A 94 24.30 -19.66 12.00
N THR A 95 23.92 -20.68 11.23
CA THR A 95 24.78 -21.84 10.92
C THR A 95 25.41 -21.70 9.54
N GLU A 96 24.68 -21.13 8.58
CA GLU A 96 25.17 -20.82 7.24
C GLU A 96 24.59 -19.49 6.75
N ILE A 97 25.40 -18.69 6.06
CA ILE A 97 24.99 -17.43 5.46
C ILE A 97 25.42 -17.44 3.99
N GLU A 98 24.51 -17.07 3.10
CA GLU A 98 24.77 -16.83 1.69
C GLU A 98 24.38 -15.39 1.36
N ILE A 99 25.29 -14.65 0.70
CA ILE A 99 25.06 -13.27 0.31
C ILE A 99 24.55 -13.28 -1.14
N TYR A 100 23.26 -12.98 -1.32
CA TYR A 100 22.66 -12.88 -2.67
C TYR A 100 23.04 -11.59 -3.38
N GLY A 101 23.22 -10.50 -2.62
CA GLY A 101 23.62 -9.23 -3.19
C GLY A 101 24.13 -8.28 -2.11
N PRO A 102 25.37 -7.77 -2.21
CA PRO A 102 25.87 -6.75 -1.29
C PRO A 102 25.17 -5.40 -1.54
N ALA A 103 25.29 -4.48 -0.59
CA ALA A 103 24.86 -3.09 -0.76
C ALA A 103 25.99 -2.14 -0.38
N ASP A 104 26.58 -1.46 -1.35
CA ASP A 104 27.69 -0.55 -1.08
C ASP A 104 27.21 0.67 -0.26
N PRO A 105 27.76 0.92 0.95
CA PRO A 105 27.37 2.05 1.77
C PRO A 105 27.60 3.42 1.11
N ALA A 106 28.52 3.53 0.16
CA ALA A 106 28.80 4.79 -0.53
C ALA A 106 27.70 5.17 -1.54
N THR A 107 27.01 4.17 -2.11
CA THR A 107 26.05 4.37 -3.21
C THR A 107 24.61 4.02 -2.84
N TYR A 108 24.39 3.21 -1.80
CA TYR A 108 23.04 2.83 -1.39
C TYR A 108 22.28 4.01 -0.76
N PRO A 109 21.13 4.45 -1.30
CA PRO A 109 20.50 5.70 -0.85
C PRO A 109 19.79 5.57 0.50
N LEU A 110 19.29 4.38 0.86
CA LEU A 110 18.59 4.11 2.11
C LEU A 110 19.55 3.75 3.25
N GLN A 111 20.53 4.63 3.49
CA GLN A 111 21.43 4.52 4.63
C GLN A 111 20.67 4.53 5.96
N LYS A 112 21.31 4.00 7.01
CA LYS A 112 20.76 3.94 8.38
C LYS A 112 20.73 5.33 9.04
N LYS A 113 19.93 6.24 8.49
CA LYS A 113 19.64 7.59 8.97
C LYS A 113 18.19 7.96 8.67
N GLY A 114 17.69 9.00 9.33
CA GLY A 114 16.40 9.58 8.96
C GLY A 114 16.45 10.17 7.54
N HIS A 115 15.36 10.00 6.80
CA HIS A 115 15.16 10.57 5.46
C HIS A 115 13.85 11.34 5.45
N SER A 116 13.81 12.48 4.74
CA SER A 116 12.57 13.25 4.57
C SER A 116 11.60 12.51 3.65
N LEU A 117 10.30 12.83 3.75
CA LEU A 117 9.30 12.26 2.85
C LEU A 117 9.50 12.74 1.42
N GLU A 118 10.02 13.96 1.23
CA GLU A 118 10.36 14.56 -0.06
C GLU A 118 11.43 13.72 -0.78
N PHE A 119 12.54 13.43 -0.11
CA PHE A 119 13.59 12.57 -0.67
C PHE A 119 13.06 11.17 -1.00
N LEU A 120 12.23 10.59 -0.11
CA LEU A 120 11.64 9.27 -0.38
C LEU A 120 10.69 9.27 -1.59
N ARG A 121 10.08 10.40 -1.95
CA ARG A 121 9.29 10.53 -3.19
C ARG A 121 10.19 10.47 -4.44
N GLU A 122 11.39 11.05 -4.40
CA GLU A 122 12.37 11.01 -5.52
C GLU A 122 12.88 9.59 -5.79
N ILE A 123 12.95 8.73 -4.77
CA ILE A 123 13.34 7.32 -4.88
C ILE A 123 12.16 6.36 -4.65
N ALA A 124 11.00 6.66 -5.25
CA ALA A 124 9.78 5.88 -5.08
C ALA A 124 9.93 4.37 -5.35
N HIS A 125 10.87 3.99 -6.22
CA HIS A 125 11.21 2.59 -6.53
C HIS A 125 11.91 1.85 -5.38
N LEU A 126 12.52 2.56 -4.42
CA LEU A 126 13.21 1.99 -3.25
C LEU A 126 12.48 2.25 -1.94
N ARG A 127 11.69 3.32 -1.81
CA ARG A 127 10.99 3.67 -0.57
C ARG A 127 10.14 2.55 0.06
N PRO A 128 9.54 1.56 -0.67
CA PRO A 128 8.82 0.45 -0.03
C PRO A 128 9.70 -0.37 0.92
N ARG A 129 11.03 -0.27 0.79
CA ARG A 129 11.98 -0.89 1.71
C ARG A 129 12.15 -0.11 3.02
N THR A 130 11.46 1.00 3.26
CA THR A 130 11.50 1.70 4.55
C THR A 130 10.38 1.22 5.46
N ASN A 131 10.51 1.43 6.78
CA ASN A 131 9.46 1.04 7.74
C ASN A 131 8.13 1.75 7.44
N THR A 132 8.17 3.07 7.21
CA THR A 132 6.98 3.88 6.91
C THR A 132 6.23 3.39 5.69
N PHE A 133 6.89 3.26 4.54
CA PHE A 133 6.19 2.85 3.33
C PHE A 133 5.85 1.36 3.32
N GLY A 134 6.63 0.51 4.00
CA GLY A 134 6.23 -0.88 4.25
C GLY A 134 4.90 -0.96 5.00
N ALA A 135 4.74 -0.18 6.08
CA ALA A 135 3.49 -0.09 6.83
C ALA A 135 2.33 0.44 5.97
N ILE A 136 2.55 1.55 5.26
CA ILE A 136 1.53 2.15 4.38
C ILE A 136 1.06 1.16 3.30
N PHE A 137 1.98 0.43 2.65
CA PHE A 137 1.60 -0.49 1.57
C PHE A 137 0.92 -1.76 2.09
N ARG A 138 1.34 -2.30 3.25
CA ARG A 138 0.60 -3.40 3.91
C ARG A 138 -0.80 -2.96 4.32
N MET A 139 -0.93 -1.80 4.96
CA MET A 139 -2.25 -1.24 5.31
C MET A 139 -3.12 -1.03 4.07
N ARG A 140 -2.57 -0.45 2.98
CA ARG A 140 -3.30 -0.27 1.72
C ARG A 140 -3.78 -1.60 1.15
N HIS A 141 -2.97 -2.66 1.21
CA HIS A 141 -3.40 -4.01 0.81
C HIS A 141 -4.56 -4.52 1.66
N HIS A 142 -4.48 -4.41 2.99
CA HIS A 142 -5.57 -4.81 3.88
C HIS A 142 -6.85 -4.00 3.61
N MET A 143 -6.75 -2.70 3.32
CA MET A 143 -7.90 -1.88 2.94
C MET A 143 -8.50 -2.35 1.62
N SER A 144 -7.70 -2.59 0.59
CA SER A 144 -8.19 -3.13 -0.68
C SER A 144 -8.92 -4.46 -0.50
N TYR A 145 -8.37 -5.38 0.28
CA TYR A 145 -9.01 -6.66 0.55
C TYR A 145 -10.30 -6.50 1.38
N ALA A 146 -10.28 -5.65 2.41
CA ALA A 146 -11.44 -5.38 3.25
C ALA A 146 -12.59 -4.76 2.45
N ILE A 147 -12.30 -3.87 1.49
CA ILE A 147 -13.28 -3.31 0.57
C ILE A 147 -13.98 -4.42 -0.21
N HIS A 148 -13.22 -5.29 -0.88
CA HIS A 148 -13.79 -6.40 -1.64
C HIS A 148 -14.61 -7.33 -0.74
N LYS A 149 -14.09 -7.64 0.46
CA LYS A 149 -14.78 -8.49 1.44
C LYS A 149 -16.10 -7.87 1.92
N PHE A 150 -16.10 -6.58 2.24
CA PHE A 150 -17.29 -5.87 2.73
C PHE A 150 -18.46 -5.99 1.76
N PHE A 151 -18.20 -5.66 0.48
CA PHE A 151 -19.19 -5.68 -0.58
C PHE A 151 -19.60 -7.11 -0.95
N ASN A 152 -18.63 -8.02 -1.08
CA ASN A 152 -18.90 -9.44 -1.37
C ASN A 152 -19.82 -10.07 -0.32
N ASP A 153 -19.53 -9.86 0.97
CA ASP A 153 -20.30 -10.46 2.05
C ASP A 153 -21.73 -9.89 2.16
N ARG A 154 -21.98 -8.75 1.51
CA ARG A 154 -23.29 -8.09 1.41
C ARG A 154 -24.00 -8.33 0.08
N GLY A 155 -23.46 -9.20 -0.77
CA GLY A 155 -24.09 -9.60 -2.03
C GLY A 155 -23.90 -8.61 -3.19
N PHE A 156 -22.98 -7.66 -3.07
CA PHE A 156 -22.64 -6.74 -4.17
C PHE A 156 -21.76 -7.45 -5.21
N TYR A 157 -21.93 -7.07 -6.47
CA TYR A 157 -21.08 -7.53 -7.57
C TYR A 157 -19.98 -6.54 -7.89
N TYR A 158 -18.73 -7.02 -8.00
CA TYR A 158 -17.63 -6.20 -8.50
C TYR A 158 -17.82 -5.96 -10.00
N PHE A 159 -18.06 -4.72 -10.40
CA PHE A 159 -18.39 -4.35 -11.77
C PHE A 159 -17.27 -3.51 -12.38
N HIS A 160 -16.66 -4.04 -13.45
CA HIS A 160 -15.58 -3.37 -14.16
C HIS A 160 -16.13 -2.38 -15.19
N THR A 161 -16.09 -1.09 -14.86
CA THR A 161 -16.47 0.01 -15.75
C THR A 161 -15.33 0.38 -16.71
N PRO A 162 -15.63 0.94 -17.89
CA PRO A 162 -14.63 1.32 -18.87
C PRO A 162 -13.77 2.49 -18.37
N ILE A 163 -12.47 2.43 -18.69
CA ILE A 163 -11.52 3.52 -18.35
C ILE A 163 -11.41 4.54 -19.48
N ILE A 164 -11.43 4.08 -20.74
CA ILE A 164 -11.47 4.97 -21.90
C ILE A 164 -12.92 5.30 -22.17
N THR A 165 -13.25 6.59 -22.23
CA THR A 165 -14.62 7.08 -22.35
C THR A 165 -14.73 8.24 -23.33
N ALA A 166 -15.89 8.38 -23.95
CA ALA A 166 -16.29 9.57 -24.71
C ALA A 166 -17.20 10.51 -23.87
N SER A 167 -17.50 10.13 -22.63
CA SER A 167 -18.39 10.84 -21.72
C SER A 167 -17.61 11.54 -20.62
N ASP A 168 -18.08 12.71 -20.22
CA ASP A 168 -17.63 13.39 -19.00
C ASP A 168 -18.68 13.19 -17.91
N ALA A 169 -18.36 12.35 -16.92
CA ALA A 169 -19.28 12.00 -15.84
C ALA A 169 -19.45 13.12 -14.79
N GLU A 170 -18.42 13.94 -14.56
CA GLU A 170 -18.45 15.00 -13.54
C GLU A 170 -18.74 16.39 -14.14
N GLY A 171 -18.68 16.54 -15.47
CA GLY A 171 -19.19 17.70 -16.23
C GLY A 171 -18.45 19.03 -16.01
N ALA A 172 -17.33 19.02 -15.30
CA ALA A 172 -16.63 20.25 -14.88
C ALA A 172 -15.08 20.15 -14.87
N GLY A 173 -14.51 18.97 -15.14
CA GLY A 173 -13.08 18.70 -15.01
C GLY A 173 -12.34 18.69 -16.34
N SER A 174 -11.06 19.08 -16.33
CA SER A 174 -10.17 18.76 -17.45
C SER A 174 -9.90 17.25 -17.46
N MET A 175 -10.07 16.59 -18.61
CA MET A 175 -9.81 15.16 -18.79
C MET A 175 -8.54 14.92 -19.62
N PHE A 176 -7.86 13.79 -19.39
CA PHE A 176 -6.73 13.39 -20.23
C PHE A 176 -7.23 12.76 -21.53
N SER A 177 -6.80 13.29 -22.67
CA SER A 177 -7.11 12.73 -23.98
C SER A 177 -6.37 11.42 -24.21
N VAL A 178 -7.06 10.44 -24.79
CA VAL A 178 -6.52 9.16 -25.24
C VAL A 178 -6.70 9.10 -26.75
N THR A 179 -5.59 9.11 -27.49
CA THR A 179 -5.58 9.17 -28.95
C THR A 179 -4.44 8.36 -29.53
N THR A 180 -4.65 7.83 -30.72
CA THR A 180 -3.61 7.20 -31.55
C THR A 180 -3.16 8.08 -32.72
N LEU A 181 -3.79 9.26 -32.88
CA LEU A 181 -3.43 10.22 -33.92
C LEU A 181 -2.02 10.77 -33.68
N ASP A 182 -1.35 11.11 -34.78
CA ASP A 182 -0.08 11.84 -34.72
C ASP A 182 -0.32 13.24 -34.14
N THR A 183 0.26 13.52 -32.97
CA THR A 183 0.11 14.81 -32.29
C THR A 183 0.76 15.98 -33.05
N ALA A 184 1.77 15.71 -33.89
CA ALA A 184 2.44 16.73 -34.68
C ALA A 184 1.69 17.01 -35.99
N ASN A 185 1.06 15.99 -36.59
CA ASN A 185 0.34 16.11 -37.85
C ASN A 185 -0.95 15.26 -37.87
N PRO A 186 -1.98 15.65 -37.08
CA PRO A 186 -3.22 14.90 -37.04
C PRO A 186 -3.99 15.03 -38.37
N PRO A 187 -4.76 14.02 -38.78
CA PRO A 187 -5.66 14.13 -39.92
C PRO A 187 -6.65 15.27 -39.70
N ARG A 188 -7.04 15.96 -40.78
CA ARG A 188 -7.94 17.11 -40.71
C ARG A 188 -9.17 16.91 -41.58
N ASP A 189 -10.30 17.42 -41.09
CA ASP A 189 -11.55 17.48 -41.82
C ASP A 189 -11.53 18.61 -42.87
N LYS A 190 -12.64 18.78 -43.59
CA LYS A 190 -12.77 19.81 -44.63
C LYS A 190 -12.71 21.23 -44.06
N GLU A 191 -13.01 21.38 -42.77
CA GLU A 191 -13.00 22.60 -41.99
C GLU A 191 -11.62 22.88 -41.36
N GLY A 192 -10.65 21.97 -41.53
CA GLY A 192 -9.30 22.08 -41.00
C GLY A 192 -9.16 21.74 -39.51
N LYS A 193 -10.19 21.19 -38.86
CA LYS A 193 -10.11 20.68 -37.48
C LYS A 193 -9.57 19.26 -37.47
N VAL A 194 -9.17 18.76 -36.30
CA VAL A 194 -8.74 17.36 -36.16
C VAL A 194 -9.91 16.44 -36.47
N ASP A 195 -9.70 15.53 -37.41
CA ASP A 195 -10.69 14.52 -37.80
C ASP A 195 -10.60 13.29 -36.89
N TYR A 196 -11.32 13.34 -35.77
CA TYR A 196 -11.39 12.22 -34.82
C TYR A 196 -12.10 10.98 -35.36
N THR A 197 -12.78 11.05 -36.52
CA THR A 197 -13.34 9.84 -37.16
C THR A 197 -12.25 8.89 -37.64
N GLN A 198 -11.02 9.39 -37.77
CA GLN A 198 -9.82 8.62 -38.11
C GLN A 198 -9.00 8.19 -36.87
N ASP A 199 -9.43 8.54 -35.65
CA ASP A 199 -8.81 8.00 -34.43
C ASP A 199 -9.27 6.56 -34.19
N PHE A 200 -8.63 5.87 -33.23
CA PHE A 200 -8.83 4.45 -32.97
C PHE A 200 -10.30 4.09 -32.68
N PHE A 201 -11.01 4.93 -31.93
CA PHE A 201 -12.42 4.71 -31.57
C PHE A 201 -13.40 5.43 -32.51
N GLY A 202 -12.90 6.08 -33.58
CA GLY A 202 -13.72 6.85 -34.51
C GLY A 202 -14.38 8.11 -33.89
N MET A 203 -13.94 8.50 -32.70
CA MET A 203 -14.36 9.71 -32.00
C MET A 203 -13.31 10.11 -30.97
N GLN A 204 -13.47 11.31 -30.40
CA GLN A 204 -12.60 11.77 -29.32
C GLN A 204 -12.86 10.94 -28.05
N THR A 205 -11.78 10.46 -27.44
CA THR A 205 -11.83 9.69 -26.20
C THR A 205 -10.87 10.21 -25.15
N ASN A 206 -11.20 9.98 -23.89
CA ASN A 206 -10.47 10.45 -22.72
C ASN A 206 -10.34 9.34 -21.67
N LEU A 207 -9.49 9.55 -20.66
CA LEU A 207 -9.48 8.75 -19.44
C LEU A 207 -10.61 9.23 -18.51
N THR A 208 -11.37 8.27 -17.96
CA THR A 208 -12.54 8.56 -17.14
C THR A 208 -12.19 9.25 -15.82
N VAL A 209 -13.07 10.15 -15.40
CA VAL A 209 -13.06 10.78 -14.08
C VAL A 209 -13.82 9.96 -13.05
N SER A 210 -14.77 9.12 -13.48
CA SER A 210 -15.65 8.30 -12.62
C SER A 210 -16.32 7.19 -13.43
N GLY A 211 -16.56 6.03 -12.82
CA GLY A 211 -17.34 4.93 -13.41
C GLY A 211 -18.83 4.97 -13.07
N GLN A 212 -19.31 6.03 -12.42
CA GLN A 212 -20.65 6.10 -11.84
C GLN A 212 -21.77 5.87 -12.87
N LEU A 213 -21.72 6.53 -14.03
CA LEU A 213 -22.78 6.43 -15.05
C LEU A 213 -22.94 5.01 -15.59
N GLU A 214 -21.83 4.30 -15.83
CA GLU A 214 -21.87 2.88 -16.19
C GLU A 214 -22.24 1.98 -15.01
N GLY A 215 -21.91 2.40 -13.78
CA GLY A 215 -22.34 1.77 -12.54
C GLY A 215 -23.86 1.71 -12.38
N GLU A 216 -24.57 2.79 -12.74
CA GLU A 216 -26.05 2.84 -12.72
C GLU A 216 -26.66 1.75 -13.63
N LEU A 217 -26.10 1.55 -14.82
CA LEU A 217 -26.51 0.47 -15.73
C LEU A 217 -26.30 -0.91 -15.07
N GLY A 218 -25.18 -1.08 -14.37
CA GLY A 218 -24.86 -2.29 -13.61
C GLY A 218 -25.84 -2.55 -12.46
N ALA A 219 -26.16 -1.52 -11.67
CA ALA A 219 -27.09 -1.60 -10.55
C ALA A 219 -28.50 -1.96 -11.01
N MET A 220 -28.98 -1.40 -12.13
CA MET A 220 -30.27 -1.77 -12.72
C MET A 220 -30.36 -3.24 -13.16
N ALA A 221 -29.22 -3.86 -13.48
CA ALA A 221 -29.15 -5.26 -13.93
C ALA A 221 -28.88 -6.25 -12.79
N LEU A 222 -28.07 -5.86 -11.80
CA LEU A 222 -27.51 -6.74 -10.78
C LEU A 222 -27.98 -6.40 -9.35
N GLY A 223 -28.82 -5.37 -9.20
CA GLY A 223 -29.33 -4.89 -7.91
C GLY A 223 -28.32 -4.01 -7.18
N ALA A 224 -27.13 -4.54 -6.88
CA ALA A 224 -26.08 -3.79 -6.19
C ALA A 224 -24.70 -4.12 -6.77
N ILE A 225 -23.96 -3.09 -7.15
CA ILE A 225 -22.60 -3.20 -7.70
C ILE A 225 -21.63 -2.30 -6.96
N TYR A 226 -20.34 -2.54 -7.16
CA TYR A 226 -19.32 -1.54 -6.86
C TYR A 226 -18.22 -1.59 -7.90
N THR A 227 -17.68 -0.41 -8.22
CA THR A 227 -16.42 -0.28 -8.97
C THR A 227 -15.26 -0.24 -7.98
N PHE A 228 -14.09 -0.61 -8.47
CA PHE A 228 -12.82 -0.40 -7.80
C PHE A 228 -11.76 -0.33 -8.90
N GLY A 229 -11.44 0.89 -9.33
CA GLY A 229 -10.62 1.13 -10.51
C GLY A 229 -9.89 2.47 -10.47
N PRO A 230 -8.91 2.66 -11.38
CA PRO A 230 -8.21 3.92 -11.52
C PRO A 230 -9.11 4.98 -12.17
N THR A 231 -8.98 6.22 -11.71
CA THR A 231 -9.65 7.40 -12.28
C THR A 231 -8.65 8.54 -12.38
N PHE A 232 -8.96 9.50 -13.26
CA PHE A 232 -7.98 10.49 -13.70
C PHE A 232 -8.57 11.89 -13.69
N ARG A 233 -7.80 12.87 -13.22
CA ARG A 233 -8.18 14.30 -13.27
C ARG A 233 -7.00 15.10 -13.82
N ALA A 234 -7.23 15.85 -14.90
CA ALA A 234 -6.20 16.64 -15.57
C ALA A 234 -6.15 18.10 -15.08
N GLU A 235 -6.75 18.40 -13.93
CA GLU A 235 -6.66 19.72 -13.31
C GLU A 235 -5.19 20.04 -12.97
N ASN A 236 -4.75 21.26 -13.30
CA ASN A 236 -3.41 21.74 -12.96
C ASN A 236 -3.35 22.15 -11.48
N SER A 237 -3.41 21.15 -10.59
CA SER A 237 -3.53 21.33 -9.14
C SER A 237 -2.39 20.63 -8.41
N ASN A 238 -1.34 21.38 -8.06
CA ASN A 238 -0.22 20.87 -7.29
C ASN A 238 -0.42 21.15 -5.79
N THR A 239 -1.25 20.33 -5.14
CA THR A 239 -1.49 20.40 -3.69
C THR A 239 -1.07 19.10 -3.00
N PRO A 240 -0.84 19.09 -1.68
CA PRO A 240 -0.52 17.87 -0.94
C PRO A 240 -1.60 16.78 -0.95
N ARG A 241 -2.80 17.07 -1.47
CA ARG A 241 -3.99 16.21 -1.42
C ARG A 241 -4.54 15.80 -2.79
N HIS A 242 -3.96 16.30 -3.88
CA HIS A 242 -4.43 15.98 -5.25
C HIS A 242 -3.46 15.06 -5.97
N LEU A 243 -4.02 14.11 -6.72
CA LEU A 243 -3.31 13.22 -7.64
C LEU A 243 -4.01 13.28 -8.99
N ALA A 244 -3.23 13.24 -10.08
CA ALA A 244 -3.76 13.16 -11.44
C ALA A 244 -4.28 11.75 -11.77
N GLU A 245 -3.77 10.73 -11.09
CA GLU A 245 -4.21 9.33 -11.13
C GLU A 245 -4.44 8.86 -9.70
N PHE A 246 -5.64 8.37 -9.42
CA PHE A 246 -6.00 7.80 -8.13
C PHE A 246 -6.99 6.64 -8.33
N TRP A 247 -7.39 6.00 -7.24
CA TRP A 247 -8.31 4.87 -7.29
C TRP A 247 -9.60 5.25 -6.58
N MET A 248 -10.73 5.04 -7.25
CA MET A 248 -12.06 5.20 -6.65
C MET A 248 -12.72 3.85 -6.41
N ILE A 249 -13.57 3.86 -5.39
CA ILE A 249 -14.46 2.77 -5.03
C ILE A 249 -15.86 3.37 -5.08
N GLU A 250 -16.67 2.94 -6.03
CA GLU A 250 -17.96 3.57 -6.34
C GLU A 250 -19.06 2.50 -6.27
N PRO A 251 -19.72 2.32 -5.11
CA PRO A 251 -20.89 1.45 -5.00
C PRO A 251 -22.13 2.12 -5.60
N GLU A 252 -22.95 1.34 -6.29
CA GLU A 252 -24.23 1.79 -6.86
C GLU A 252 -25.31 0.75 -6.58
N MET A 253 -26.48 1.19 -6.11
CA MET A 253 -27.52 0.32 -5.57
C MET A 253 -28.90 0.71 -6.12
N ALA A 254 -29.60 -0.24 -6.75
CA ALA A 254 -30.99 -0.09 -7.09
C ALA A 254 -31.85 0.00 -5.82
N PHE A 255 -32.87 0.86 -5.87
CA PHE A 255 -33.87 1.04 -4.80
C PHE A 255 -33.37 1.70 -3.50
N TYR A 256 -32.12 2.17 -3.44
CA TYR A 256 -31.63 2.96 -2.31
C TYR A 256 -32.08 4.42 -2.44
N ASP A 257 -32.44 5.04 -1.32
CA ASP A 257 -32.52 6.50 -1.22
C ASP A 257 -31.27 7.10 -0.54
N ILE A 258 -31.31 8.40 -0.25
CA ILE A 258 -30.18 9.10 0.36
C ILE A 258 -29.89 8.62 1.79
N HIS A 259 -30.89 8.17 2.54
CA HIS A 259 -30.71 7.64 3.89
C HIS A 259 -30.04 6.27 3.84
N ASP A 260 -30.47 5.39 2.95
CA ASP A 260 -29.82 4.10 2.73
C ASP A 260 -28.35 4.27 2.30
N ASN A 261 -28.09 5.26 1.43
CA ASN A 261 -26.73 5.57 0.99
C ASN A 261 -25.83 6.09 2.14
N MET A 262 -26.37 6.93 3.03
CA MET A 262 -25.66 7.38 4.22
C MET A 262 -25.38 6.22 5.19
N ASP A 263 -26.35 5.33 5.40
CA ASP A 263 -26.19 4.13 6.23
C ASP A 263 -25.07 3.24 5.68
N LEU A 264 -25.08 2.96 4.37
CA LEU A 264 -24.03 2.15 3.74
C LEU A 264 -22.65 2.81 3.86
N ALA A 265 -22.54 4.12 3.63
CA ALA A 265 -21.27 4.83 3.71
C ALA A 265 -20.68 4.80 5.13
N GLU A 266 -21.51 4.99 6.15
CA GLU A 266 -21.11 4.90 7.56
C GLU A 266 -20.66 3.47 7.92
N ASP A 267 -21.47 2.47 7.60
CA ASP A 267 -21.16 1.05 7.83
C ASP A 267 -19.86 0.63 7.14
N PHE A 268 -19.67 1.07 5.89
CA PHE A 268 -18.49 0.77 5.10
C PHE A 268 -17.22 1.33 5.75
N LEU A 269 -17.24 2.62 6.13
CA LEU A 269 -16.08 3.26 6.77
C LEU A 269 -15.78 2.65 8.14
N LYS A 270 -16.81 2.43 8.98
CA LYS A 270 -16.65 1.78 10.29
C LYS A 270 -16.10 0.36 10.16
N TYR A 271 -16.57 -0.40 9.16
CA TYR A 271 -16.05 -1.73 8.88
C TYR A 271 -14.57 -1.71 8.48
N LEU A 272 -14.19 -0.84 7.53
CA LEU A 272 -12.79 -0.75 7.08
C LEU A 272 -11.84 -0.35 8.20
N ILE A 273 -12.23 0.61 9.04
CA ILE A 273 -11.42 1.04 10.18
C ILE A 273 -11.30 -0.09 11.21
N SER A 274 -12.39 -0.78 11.52
CA SER A 274 -12.38 -1.95 12.41
C SER A 274 -11.45 -3.05 11.88
N TYR A 275 -11.54 -3.33 10.57
CA TYR A 275 -10.65 -4.29 9.90
C TYR A 275 -9.18 -3.87 9.99
N ALA A 276 -8.87 -2.58 9.83
CA ALA A 276 -7.51 -2.06 9.99
C ALA A 276 -7.01 -2.23 11.43
N LEU A 277 -7.84 -1.92 12.43
CA LEU A 277 -7.50 -2.04 13.85
C LEU A 277 -7.19 -3.49 14.24
N GLU A 278 -7.91 -4.45 13.66
CA GLU A 278 -7.68 -5.88 13.88
C GLU A 278 -6.44 -6.40 13.14
N HIS A 279 -6.31 -6.12 11.85
CA HIS A 279 -5.32 -6.77 10.99
C HIS A 279 -4.04 -5.97 10.74
N CYS A 280 -3.99 -4.70 11.13
CA CYS A 280 -2.84 -3.81 10.91
C CYS A 280 -2.34 -3.15 12.20
N SER A 281 -2.65 -3.72 13.37
CA SER A 281 -2.35 -3.13 14.69
C SER A 281 -0.88 -2.72 14.86
N GLU A 282 0.08 -3.54 14.43
CA GLU A 282 1.52 -3.23 14.53
C GLU A 282 1.92 -2.05 13.62
N ASP A 283 1.37 -2.01 12.40
CA ASP A 283 1.62 -0.93 11.44
C ASP A 283 0.98 0.38 11.90
N ILE A 284 -0.24 0.33 12.45
CA ILE A 284 -0.92 1.48 13.06
C ILE A 284 -0.15 1.97 14.27
N ALA A 285 0.32 1.08 15.15
CA ALA A 285 1.10 1.45 16.33
C ALA A 285 2.40 2.18 15.94
N PHE A 286 3.08 1.70 14.88
CA PHE A 286 4.26 2.39 14.35
C PHE A 286 3.92 3.77 13.80
N LEU A 287 2.88 3.89 12.97
CA LEU A 287 2.49 5.19 12.38
C LEU A 287 2.02 6.17 13.47
N THR A 288 1.33 5.68 14.50
CA THR A 288 0.90 6.46 15.66
C THR A 288 2.12 7.06 16.35
N LYS A 289 3.12 6.23 16.67
CA LYS A 289 4.35 6.68 17.32
C LYS A 289 5.18 7.65 16.46
N MET A 290 5.19 7.46 15.15
CA MET A 290 6.13 8.16 14.25
C MET A 290 5.57 9.45 13.66
N TYR A 291 4.26 9.55 13.47
CA TYR A 291 3.65 10.65 12.72
C TYR A 291 2.51 11.34 13.45
N ASP A 292 1.69 10.61 14.20
CA ASP A 292 0.48 11.16 14.81
C ASP A 292 0.07 10.35 16.04
N ASN A 293 0.41 10.85 17.24
CA ASN A 293 0.13 10.18 18.50
C ASN A 293 -1.37 9.98 18.78
N GLU A 294 -2.24 10.71 18.08
CA GLU A 294 -3.70 10.62 18.21
C GLU A 294 -4.32 9.70 17.16
N LEU A 295 -3.54 9.13 16.23
CA LEU A 295 -4.05 8.31 15.13
C LEU A 295 -4.91 7.16 15.63
N LEU A 296 -4.40 6.37 16.58
CA LEU A 296 -5.12 5.20 17.10
C LEU A 296 -6.44 5.61 17.77
N ASP A 297 -6.41 6.66 18.60
CA ASP A 297 -7.58 7.13 19.33
C ASP A 297 -8.62 7.72 18.38
N ARG A 298 -8.18 8.44 17.34
CA ARG A 298 -9.07 8.96 16.28
C ARG A 298 -9.73 7.83 15.49
N LEU A 299 -9.01 6.75 15.17
CA LEU A 299 -9.60 5.59 14.50
C LEU A 299 -10.67 4.92 15.37
N LYS A 300 -10.39 4.71 16.66
CA LYS A 300 -11.37 4.16 17.61
C LYS A 300 -12.59 5.07 17.76
N PHE A 301 -12.36 6.37 17.90
CA PHE A 301 -13.43 7.36 18.00
C PHE A 301 -14.40 7.27 16.83
N VAL A 302 -13.92 7.16 15.58
CA VAL A 302 -14.78 7.03 14.40
C VAL A 302 -15.63 5.74 14.43
N VAL A 303 -15.08 4.63 14.94
CA VAL A 303 -15.82 3.36 15.04
C VAL A 303 -16.85 3.39 16.17
N GLU A 304 -16.51 4.01 17.29
CA GLU A 304 -17.31 4.01 18.53
C GLU A 304 -18.46 5.03 18.53
N ASN A 305 -18.49 5.95 17.57
CA ASN A 305 -19.47 7.05 17.55
C ASN A 305 -20.27 7.04 16.24
N ASP A 306 -21.53 7.49 16.32
CA ASP A 306 -22.40 7.65 15.16
C ASP A 306 -22.07 8.92 14.38
N PHE A 307 -22.21 8.85 13.06
CA PHE A 307 -21.93 9.99 12.20
C PHE A 307 -23.07 11.00 12.30
N VAL A 308 -22.72 12.25 12.59
CA VAL A 308 -23.71 13.34 12.62
C VAL A 308 -24.20 13.62 11.20
N ARG A 309 -25.51 13.47 11.00
CA ARG A 309 -26.19 13.83 9.75
C ARG A 309 -26.76 15.23 9.89
N LEU A 310 -26.30 16.14 9.05
CA LEU A 310 -26.75 17.53 9.03
C LEU A 310 -27.03 17.97 7.60
N THR A 311 -28.02 18.84 7.44
CA THR A 311 -28.27 19.48 6.15
C THR A 311 -27.17 20.48 5.83
N TYR A 312 -26.94 20.73 4.54
CA TYR A 312 -26.03 21.79 4.11
C TYR A 312 -26.30 23.14 4.81
N THR A 313 -27.58 23.51 4.94
CA THR A 313 -28.01 24.76 5.59
C THR A 313 -27.61 24.84 7.06
N GLU A 314 -27.70 23.73 7.80
CA GLU A 314 -27.22 23.68 9.19
C GLU A 314 -25.70 23.78 9.25
N GLY A 315 -24.99 23.11 8.33
CA GLY A 315 -23.54 23.20 8.22
C GLY A 315 -23.06 24.64 8.00
N VAL A 316 -23.72 25.40 7.13
CA VAL A 316 -23.42 26.83 6.91
C VAL A 316 -23.60 27.62 8.21
N LYS A 317 -24.70 27.42 8.94
CA LYS A 317 -24.97 28.12 10.21
C LYS A 317 -23.95 27.81 11.31
N ILE A 318 -23.30 26.65 11.30
CA ILE A 318 -22.26 26.30 12.27
C ILE A 318 -20.95 27.04 11.99
N LEU A 319 -20.70 27.38 10.73
CA LEU A 319 -19.48 28.07 10.29
C LEU A 319 -19.57 29.59 10.45
N GLU A 320 -20.79 30.15 10.51
CA GLU A 320 -21.09 31.57 10.78
C GLU A 320 -20.90 31.93 12.26
#